data_AF-A0A2T4DUP9-F1
#
_entry.id   AF-A0A2T4DUP9-F1
#
_cell.length_a   1.000
_cell.length_b   1.000
_cell.length_c   1.000
_cell.angle_alpha   90.00
_cell.angle_beta   90.00
_cell.angle_gamma   90.00
#
_symmetry.space_group_name_H-M   'P 1'
#
loop_
_entity.id
_entity.type
_entity.pdbx_description
1 polymer ?
#
loop_
_entity_poly.entity_id
_entity_poly.type
_entity_poly.pdbx_seq_one_letter_code
_entity_poly.pdbx_strand_id
1 'polypeptide(L)'
;MRKLEPFRDYFWEFYNNQSKSVKTKIDYVLHIVMTVEIIPQKFFKHIEDGIYEIRIKSGSDIYRLFSFFDEGKLVILLHGFTKKSQKLPRKEIVRAIRLRREYYENK
;
A
#
# COMPACT_ATOMS: atom_id res chain seq x y z
N MET A 1 -16.20 -1.23 8.61
CA MET A 1 -14.75 -1.49 8.61
C MET A 1 -14.33 -1.86 7.20
N ARG A 2 -13.15 -1.41 6.74
CA ARG A 2 -12.59 -1.86 5.46
C ARG A 2 -11.87 -3.20 5.65
N LYS A 3 -11.83 -4.01 4.59
CA LYS A 3 -11.05 -5.25 4.54
C LYS A 3 -9.78 -4.98 3.73
N LEU A 4 -8.63 -5.43 4.23
CA LEU A 4 -7.39 -5.42 3.46
C LEU A 4 -7.14 -6.82 2.90
N GLU A 5 -6.74 -6.91 1.64
CA GLU A 5 -6.45 -8.18 0.99
C GLU A 5 -5.18 -8.07 0.12
N PRO A 6 -4.10 -8.80 0.45
CA PRO A 6 -2.92 -8.87 -0.40
C PRO A 6 -3.22 -9.53 -1.74
N PHE A 7 -2.80 -8.91 -2.84
CA PHE A 7 -2.78 -9.53 -4.16
C PHE A 7 -1.49 -10.31 -4.35
N ARG A 8 -1.59 -11.64 -4.37
CA ARG A 8 -0.45 -12.57 -4.42
C ARG A 8 0.54 -12.29 -3.26
N ASP A 9 1.79 -12.67 -3.44
CA ASP A 9 2.81 -12.60 -2.38
C ASP A 9 3.60 -11.29 -2.33
N TYR A 10 3.38 -10.34 -3.26
CA TYR A 10 4.20 -9.12 -3.35
C TYR A 10 4.22 -8.29 -2.07
N PHE A 11 3.08 -8.19 -1.38
CA PHE A 11 2.99 -7.53 -0.09
C PHE A 11 3.77 -8.31 0.98
N TRP A 12 3.60 -9.63 1.02
CA TRP A 12 4.24 -10.49 2.02
C TRP A 12 5.76 -10.54 1.84
N GLU A 13 6.26 -10.62 0.61
CA GLU A 13 7.68 -10.50 0.29
C GLU A 13 8.27 -9.18 0.82
N PHE A 14 7.57 -8.07 0.59
CA PHE A 14 8.00 -6.78 1.13
C PHE A 14 7.94 -6.75 2.66
N TYR A 15 6.81 -7.15 3.25
CA TYR A 15 6.55 -7.08 4.68
C TYR A 15 7.52 -7.97 5.47
N ASN A 16 7.72 -9.22 5.03
CA ASN A 16 8.55 -10.20 5.72
C ASN A 16 10.01 -9.80 5.77
N ASN A 17 10.50 -9.08 4.75
CA ASN A 17 11.85 -8.53 4.69
C ASN A 17 12.09 -7.30 5.60
N GLN A 18 11.06 -6.80 6.30
CA GLN A 18 11.21 -5.67 7.22
C GLN A 18 11.61 -6.11 8.64
N SER A 19 12.26 -5.20 9.37
CA SER A 19 12.55 -5.39 10.79
C SER A 19 11.27 -5.42 11.63
N LYS A 20 11.33 -6.01 12.83
CA LYS A 20 10.19 -6.10 13.75
C LYS A 20 9.55 -4.74 14.04
N SER A 21 10.37 -3.71 14.28
CA SER A 21 9.87 -2.35 14.57
C SER A 21 9.15 -1.72 13.37
N VAL A 22 9.62 -1.99 12.16
CA VAL A 22 8.99 -1.52 10.92
C VAL A 22 7.68 -2.28 10.66
N LYS A 23 7.65 -3.60 10.86
CA LYS A 23 6.42 -4.41 10.79
C LYS A 23 5.32 -3.86 11.69
N THR A 24 5.63 -3.56 12.95
CA THR A 24 4.69 -2.92 13.89
C THR A 24 4.16 -1.58 13.37
N LYS A 25 5.01 -0.76 12.73
CA LYS A 25 4.56 0.50 12.13
C LYS A 25 3.69 0.30 10.89
N ILE A 26 3.98 -0.72 10.07
CA ILE A 26 3.14 -1.10 8.95
C ILE A 26 1.77 -1.54 9.46
N ASP A 27 1.71 -2.46 10.42
CA ASP A 27 0.46 -2.97 10.99
C ASP A 27 -0.41 -1.84 11.57
N TYR A 28 0.22 -0.89 12.28
CA TYR A 28 -0.47 0.28 12.80
C TYR A 28 -1.11 1.14 11.71
N VAL A 29 -0.38 1.43 10.62
CA VAL A 29 -0.93 2.25 9.52
C VAL A 29 -2.00 1.48 8.75
N LEU A 30 -1.83 0.17 8.55
CA LEU A 30 -2.85 -0.69 7.94
C LEU A 30 -4.13 -0.71 8.79
N HIS A 31 -4.00 -0.78 10.12
CA HIS A 31 -5.13 -0.68 11.02
C HIS A 31 -5.87 0.66 10.90
N ILE A 32 -5.16 1.78 10.76
CA ILE A 32 -5.78 3.09 10.48
C ILE A 32 -6.57 3.05 9.17
N VAL A 33 -5.99 2.51 8.10
CA VAL A 33 -6.67 2.38 6.79
C VAL A 33 -7.95 1.54 6.91
N MET A 34 -7.91 0.47 7.73
CA MET A 34 -9.05 -0.41 7.97
C MET A 34 -10.19 0.25 8.75
N THR A 35 -9.86 1.08 9.74
CA THR A 35 -10.79 1.51 10.80
C THR A 35 -11.31 2.92 10.63
N VAL A 36 -10.48 3.85 10.14
CA VAL A 36 -10.84 5.27 10.10
C VAL A 36 -11.67 5.56 8.86
N GLU A 37 -12.87 6.12 9.03
CA GLU A 37 -13.77 6.45 7.93
C GLU A 37 -13.14 7.42 6.91
N ILE A 38 -12.55 8.52 7.39
CA ILE A 38 -11.82 9.47 6.55
C ILE A 38 -10.32 9.31 6.81
N ILE A 39 -9.63 8.58 5.93
CA ILE A 39 -8.21 8.29 6.12
C ILE A 39 -7.39 9.56 5.87
N PRO A 40 -6.52 9.99 6.82
CA PRO A 40 -5.67 11.14 6.60
C PRO A 40 -4.74 10.97 5.40
N GLN A 41 -4.64 12.01 4.55
CA GLN A 41 -3.81 11.99 3.34
C GLN A 41 -2.32 11.69 3.60
N LYS A 42 -1.84 11.97 4.83
CA LYS A 42 -0.47 11.64 5.24
C LYS A 42 -0.18 10.13 5.28
N PHE A 43 -1.22 9.31 5.45
CA PHE A 43 -1.14 7.86 5.48
C PHE A 43 -1.65 7.21 4.21
N PHE A 44 -2.65 7.81 3.55
CA PHE A 44 -3.30 7.22 2.40
C PHE A 44 -3.60 8.29 1.36
N LYS A 45 -2.92 8.23 0.21
CA LYS A 45 -2.97 9.29 -0.80
C LYS A 45 -3.25 8.68 -2.17
N HIS A 46 -4.26 9.23 -2.85
CA HIS A 46 -4.49 8.94 -4.26
C HIS A 46 -3.32 9.44 -5.11
N ILE A 47 -2.88 8.62 -6.06
CA ILE A 47 -1.82 8.94 -7.02
C ILE A 47 -2.45 9.20 -8.38
N GLU A 48 -2.71 8.15 -9.14
CA GLU A 48 -3.30 8.18 -10.49
C GLU A 48 -3.95 6.82 -10.81
N ASP A 49 -4.85 6.78 -11.78
CA ASP A 49 -5.48 5.55 -12.28
C ASP A 49 -6.06 4.64 -11.18
N GLY A 50 -6.69 5.25 -10.17
CA GLY A 50 -7.30 4.54 -9.04
C GLY A 50 -6.29 3.88 -8.08
N ILE A 51 -5.00 4.15 -8.25
CA ILE A 51 -3.93 3.71 -7.36
C ILE A 51 -3.78 4.69 -6.20
N TYR A 52 -3.65 4.12 -5.01
CA TYR A 52 -3.40 4.82 -3.76
C TYR A 52 -2.06 4.36 -3.18
N GLU A 53 -1.28 5.29 -2.63
CA GLU A 53 -0.15 4.97 -1.76
C GLU A 53 -0.60 4.93 -0.29
N ILE A 54 -0.16 3.91 0.43
CA ILE A 54 -0.12 3.88 1.89
C ILE A 54 1.30 4.27 2.31
N ARG A 55 1.43 5.36 3.07
CA ARG A 55 2.72 5.92 3.49
C ARG A 55 3.00 5.65 4.97
N ILE A 56 4.07 4.92 5.23
CA ILE A 56 4.57 4.62 6.58
C ILE A 56 5.94 5.27 6.75
N LYS A 57 6.07 6.15 7.75
CA LYS A 57 7.36 6.76 8.11
C LYS A 57 7.94 6.03 9.32
N SER A 58 9.21 5.66 9.26
CA SER A 58 9.96 5.16 10.40
C SER A 58 11.37 5.75 10.38
N GLY A 59 11.70 6.58 11.37
CA GLY A 59 12.95 7.35 11.37
C GLY A 59 13.09 8.22 10.12
N SER A 60 14.21 8.06 9.40
CA SER A 60 14.49 8.74 8.13
C SER A 60 13.96 8.01 6.89
N ASP A 61 13.43 6.79 7.05
CA ASP A 61 12.94 5.97 5.95
C ASP A 61 11.42 6.14 5.73
N ILE A 62 11.02 6.05 4.46
CA ILE A 62 9.63 6.05 4.03
C ILE A 62 9.35 4.73 3.32
N TYR A 63 8.46 3.96 3.90
CA TYR A 63 7.93 2.72 3.35
C TYR A 63 6.60 3.05 2.68
N ARG A 64 6.45 2.64 1.42
CA ARG A 64 5.23 2.86 0.64
C ARG A 64 4.67 1.52 0.20
N LEU A 65 3.37 1.34 0.39
CA LEU A 65 2.61 0.25 -0.23
C LEU A 65 1.68 0.85 -1.28
N PHE A 66 1.54 0.21 -2.42
CA PHE A 66 0.49 0.56 -3.36
C PHE A 66 -0.76 -0.28 -3.12
N SER A 67 -1.90 0.33 -3.35
CA SER A 67 -3.20 -0.31 -3.21
C SER A 67 -4.24 0.31 -4.13
N PHE A 68 -5.39 -0.36 -4.28
CA PHE A 68 -6.57 0.21 -4.90
C PHE A 68 -7.82 -0.30 -4.18
N PHE A 69 -8.95 0.37 -4.40
CA PHE A 69 -10.23 -0.10 -3.89
C PHE A 69 -10.87 -1.05 -4.89
N ASP A 70 -11.42 -2.14 -4.35
CA ASP A 70 -12.32 -3.04 -5.05
C ASP A 70 -13.64 -3.12 -4.27
N GLU A 71 -14.76 -3.35 -4.98
CA GLU A 71 -16.11 -3.56 -4.42
C GLU A 71 -16.38 -2.93 -3.04
N GLY A 72 -16.62 -1.62 -3.03
CA GLY A 72 -17.00 -0.87 -1.83
C GLY A 72 -15.85 -0.65 -0.85
N LYS A 73 -15.71 -1.52 0.16
CA LYS A 73 -14.78 -1.33 1.31
C LYS A 73 -13.56 -2.27 1.28
N LEU A 74 -13.32 -2.98 0.19
CA LEU A 74 -12.15 -3.84 0.03
C LEU A 74 -10.97 -3.01 -0.51
N VAL A 75 -9.81 -3.12 0.15
CA VAL A 75 -8.57 -2.47 -0.27
C VAL A 75 -7.58 -3.57 -0.61
N ILE A 76 -7.17 -3.62 -1.87
CA ILE A 76 -6.23 -4.61 -2.37
C ILE A 76 -4.80 -4.08 -2.20
N LEU A 77 -3.95 -4.80 -1.46
CA LEU A 77 -2.54 -4.46 -1.28
C LEU A 77 -1.72 -5.08 -2.42
N LEU A 78 -0.95 -4.26 -3.13
CA LEU A 78 -0.11 -4.68 -4.24
C LEU A 78 1.31 -4.98 -3.73
N HIS A 79 2.29 -4.17 -4.15
CA HIS A 79 3.68 -4.30 -3.74
C HIS A 79 4.09 -3.12 -2.86
N GLY A 80 5.16 -3.33 -2.08
CA GLY A 80 5.79 -2.31 -1.25
C GLY A 80 7.23 -2.03 -1.63
N PHE A 81 7.73 -0.85 -1.25
CA PHE A 81 9.15 -0.51 -1.37
C PHE A 81 9.58 0.51 -0.32
N THR A 82 10.88 0.51 -0.01
CA THR A 82 11.51 1.43 0.95
C THR A 82 12.28 2.51 0.18
N LYS A 83 12.15 3.77 0.59
CA LYS A 83 12.90 4.89 -0.02
C LYS A 83 13.21 5.98 0.98
N LYS A 84 14.40 6.58 0.87
CA LYS A 84 14.82 7.77 1.63
C LYS A 84 14.29 9.09 1.05
N SER A 85 14.04 9.12 -0.27
CA SER A 85 13.51 10.30 -0.98
C SER A 85 11.98 10.32 -1.07
N GLN A 86 11.44 11.54 -1.06
CA GLN A 86 10.02 11.80 -1.17
C GLN A 86 9.45 11.55 -2.59
N LYS A 87 10.29 11.52 -3.64
CA LYS A 87 9.85 11.31 -5.03
C LYS A 87 9.34 9.90 -5.27
N LEU A 88 8.13 9.78 -5.80
CA LEU A 88 7.51 8.52 -6.22
C LEU A 88 8.13 8.06 -7.55
N PRO A 89 8.80 6.89 -7.62
CA PRO A 89 9.37 6.41 -8.88
C PRO A 89 8.25 5.98 -9.84
N ARG A 90 8.22 6.56 -11.04
CA ARG A 90 7.21 6.26 -12.07
C ARG A 90 7.10 4.77 -12.41
N LYS A 91 8.23 4.04 -12.37
CA LYS A 91 8.26 2.58 -12.59
C LYS A 91 7.37 1.80 -11.61
N GLU A 92 7.29 2.21 -10.35
CA GLU A 92 6.50 1.49 -9.34
C GLU A 92 5.00 1.79 -9.52
N ILE A 93 4.66 3.01 -9.98
CA ILE A 93 3.28 3.37 -10.32
C ILE A 93 2.81 2.54 -11.53
N VAL A 94 3.62 2.48 -12.59
CA VAL A 94 3.32 1.66 -13.77
C VAL A 94 3.16 0.19 -13.39
N ARG A 95 4.02 -0.34 -12.50
CA ARG A 95 3.86 -1.70 -11.95
C ARG A 95 2.55 -1.85 -11.20
N ALA A 96 2.16 -0.88 -10.37
CA ALA A 96 0.90 -0.94 -9.62
C ALA A 96 -0.33 -0.97 -10.55
N ILE A 97 -0.34 -0.13 -11.59
CA ILE A 97 -1.41 -0.11 -12.60
C ILE A 97 -1.49 -1.45 -13.33
N ARG A 98 -0.34 -2.03 -13.71
CA ARG A 98 -0.31 -3.36 -14.34
C ARG A 98 -0.88 -4.44 -13.42
N LEU A 99 -0.46 -4.49 -12.16
CA LEU A 99 -0.96 -5.48 -11.20
C LEU A 99 -2.46 -5.32 -10.91
N ARG A 100 -2.97 -4.08 -10.89
CA ARG A 100 -4.42 -3.82 -10.79
C ARG A 100 -5.17 -4.40 -11.99
N ARG A 101 -4.63 -4.26 -13.21
CA ARG A 101 -5.22 -4.89 -14.40
C ARG A 101 -5.20 -6.41 -14.30
N GLU A 102 -4.05 -6.98 -13.94
CA GLU A 102 -3.90 -8.43 -13.72
C GLU A 102 -4.91 -8.95 -12.68
N TYR A 103 -5.17 -8.21 -11.60
CA TYR A 103 -6.18 -8.57 -10.62
C TYR A 103 -7.58 -8.72 -11.25
N TYR A 104 -8.03 -7.73 -12.03
CA TYR A 104 -9.35 -7.76 -12.66
C TYR A 104 -9.46 -8.79 -13.80
N GLU A 105 -8.37 -9.13 -14.46
CA GLU A 105 -8.34 -10.18 -15.49
C GLU A 105 -8.46 -11.61 -14.89
N ASN A 106 -8.09 -11.78 -13.62
CA ASN A 106 -8.10 -13.07 -12.92
C ASN A 106 -9.19 -13.16 -11.83
N LYS A 107 -10.12 -12.20 -11.80
CA LYS A 107 -11.25 -12.15 -10.86
C LYS A 107 -12.47 -12.82 -11.46
#